data_AF-A0A7S3RXX2-F1
#
_entry.id   AF-A0A7S3RXX2-F1
#
_cell.length_a   1.000
_cell.length_b   1.000
_cell.length_c   1.000
_cell.angle_alpha   90.00
_cell.angle_beta   90.00
_cell.angle_gamma   90.00
#
_symmetry.space_group_name_H-M   'P 1'
#
loop_
_entity.id
_entity.type
_entity.pdbx_description
1 polymer ?
#
loop_
_entity_poly.entity_id
_entity_poly.type
_entity_poly.pdbx_seq_one_letter_code
_entity_poly.pdbx_strand_id
1 'polypeptide(L)'
;ELGTWKCTKHTADPVPMPAGAKLFAAAVQEFENEHRVAVIFEHFPKMVALFRHVAGEWIPHGEVHVPMDVNPTRLGLAFHDEHLLMTTPAGEVHMKHLRDGSVFMHPATADAQREFHSACHLPNGNLMRLALRQKFSSLGSAW
;
A
#
# COMPACT_ATOMS: atom_id res chain seq x y z
N GLU A 1 19.33 -18.02 4.31
CA GLU A 1 18.67 -17.54 3.08
C GLU A 1 17.15 -17.45 3.30
N LEU A 2 16.71 -16.52 4.16
CA LEU A 2 15.30 -16.39 4.56
C LEU A 2 14.87 -14.94 4.36
N GLY A 3 13.82 -14.70 3.56
CA GLY A 3 13.13 -13.41 3.51
C GLY A 3 13.08 -12.70 2.15
N THR A 4 13.61 -13.27 1.07
CA THR A 4 13.47 -12.70 -0.28
C THR A 4 12.52 -13.53 -1.12
N TRP A 5 11.48 -12.88 -1.65
CA TRP A 5 10.56 -13.50 -2.61
C TRP A 5 11.13 -13.32 -4.00
N LYS A 6 11.11 -14.36 -4.83
CA LYS A 6 11.52 -14.24 -6.23
C LYS A 6 10.45 -13.46 -6.98
N CYS A 7 10.81 -12.31 -7.54
CA CYS A 7 9.93 -11.56 -8.42
C CYS A 7 9.85 -12.27 -9.76
N THR A 8 8.63 -12.51 -10.24
CA THR A 8 8.35 -12.97 -11.59
C THR A 8 7.61 -11.89 -12.35
N LYS A 9 7.88 -11.77 -13.65
CA LYS A 9 7.12 -10.86 -14.51
C LYS A 9 5.68 -11.37 -14.61
N HIS A 10 4.72 -10.49 -14.36
CA HIS A 10 3.31 -10.79 -14.58
C HIS A 10 2.99 -10.88 -16.08
N THR A 11 2.03 -11.73 -16.46
CA THR A 11 1.68 -11.99 -17.88
C THR A 11 0.74 -10.96 -18.49
N ALA A 12 -0.01 -10.22 -17.66
CA ALA A 12 -0.87 -9.14 -18.15
C ALA A 12 -0.07 -7.98 -18.75
N ASP A 13 -0.75 -7.17 -19.55
CA ASP A 13 -0.18 -5.97 -20.13
C ASP A 13 0.35 -5.01 -19.06
N PRO A 14 1.38 -4.21 -19.37
CA PRO A 14 1.85 -3.19 -18.44
C PRO A 14 0.76 -2.17 -18.14
N VAL A 15 0.66 -1.75 -16.87
CA VAL A 15 -0.20 -0.63 -16.47
C VAL A 15 0.24 0.63 -17.24
N PRO A 16 -0.68 1.44 -17.78
CA PRO A 16 -0.36 2.63 -18.57
C PRO A 16 0.21 3.72 -17.68
N MET A 17 1.54 3.72 -17.55
CA MET A 17 2.28 4.71 -16.76
C MET A 17 2.81 5.83 -17.65
N PRO A 18 2.77 7.10 -17.19
CA PRO A 18 3.46 8.19 -17.87
C PRO A 18 4.95 7.90 -18.02
N ALA A 19 5.55 8.35 -19.13
CA ALA A 19 6.99 8.19 -19.35
C ALA A 19 7.79 8.87 -18.23
N GLY A 20 8.74 8.12 -17.65
CA GLY A 20 9.55 8.60 -16.53
C GLY A 20 8.83 8.65 -15.18
N ALA A 21 7.62 8.08 -15.07
CA ALA A 21 6.91 8.00 -13.80
C ALA A 21 7.73 7.26 -12.73
N LYS A 22 7.78 7.84 -11.54
CA LYS A 22 8.32 7.23 -10.33
C LYS A 22 7.20 7.05 -9.31
N LEU A 23 7.28 5.99 -8.53
CA LEU A 23 6.23 5.58 -7.60
C LEU A 23 6.78 5.56 -6.17
N PHE A 24 5.99 6.06 -5.22
CA PHE A 24 6.26 5.87 -3.79
C PHE A 24 5.75 4.52 -3.29
N ALA A 25 4.57 4.12 -3.76
CA ALA A 25 3.92 2.88 -3.34
C ALA A 25 3.01 2.36 -4.44
N ALA A 26 2.79 1.04 -4.42
CA ALA A 26 1.82 0.38 -5.27
C ALA A 26 1.21 -0.82 -4.54
N ALA A 27 -0.03 -1.16 -4.90
CA ALA A 27 -0.69 -2.41 -4.52
C ALA A 27 -1.35 -3.02 -5.75
N VAL A 28 -1.44 -4.34 -5.76
CA VAL A 28 -2.10 -5.12 -6.81
C VAL A 28 -3.10 -6.06 -6.15
N GLN A 29 -4.25 -6.25 -6.78
CA GLN A 29 -5.23 -7.27 -6.43
C GLN A 29 -5.63 -8.00 -7.70
N GLU A 30 -5.61 -9.33 -7.63
CA GLU A 30 -5.93 -10.20 -8.76
C GLU A 30 -7.26 -10.89 -8.47
N PHE A 31 -8.18 -10.79 -9.42
CA PHE A 31 -9.42 -11.55 -9.48
C PHE A 31 -9.38 -12.42 -10.74
N GLU A 32 -10.26 -13.42 -10.83
CA GLU A 32 -10.30 -14.37 -11.95
C GLU A 32 -10.37 -13.68 -13.33
N ASN A 33 -11.03 -12.52 -13.43
CA ASN A 33 -11.27 -11.80 -14.69
C ASN A 33 -10.87 -10.32 -14.65
N GLU A 34 -10.23 -9.86 -13.57
CA GLU A 34 -9.91 -8.45 -13.36
C GLU A 34 -8.62 -8.30 -12.55
N HIS A 35 -7.79 -7.34 -12.90
CA HIS A 35 -6.68 -6.91 -12.03
C HIS A 35 -6.93 -5.48 -11.59
N ARG A 36 -6.71 -5.17 -10.31
CA ARG A 36 -6.75 -3.82 -9.78
C ARG A 36 -5.37 -3.39 -9.34
N VAL A 37 -5.05 -2.13 -9.63
CA VAL A 37 -3.77 -1.53 -9.26
C VAL A 37 -4.05 -0.19 -8.60
N ALA A 38 -3.43 0.03 -7.45
CA ALA A 38 -3.37 1.32 -6.79
C ALA A 38 -1.93 1.81 -6.81
N VAL A 39 -1.69 3.07 -7.20
CA VAL A 39 -0.35 3.66 -7.22
C VAL A 39 -0.32 5.05 -6.64
N ILE A 40 0.78 5.37 -5.96
CA ILE A 40 1.12 6.74 -5.55
C ILE A 40 2.31 7.19 -6.38
N PHE A 41 2.10 8.21 -7.19
CA PHE A 41 3.16 8.80 -7.99
C PHE A 41 4.00 9.79 -7.15
N GLU A 42 5.30 9.87 -7.42
CA GLU A 42 6.18 10.83 -6.74
C GLU A 42 5.74 12.29 -6.95
N HIS A 43 5.22 12.59 -8.15
CA HIS A 43 4.81 13.93 -8.56
C HIS A 43 3.37 14.31 -8.12
N PHE A 44 2.56 13.33 -7.71
CA PHE A 44 1.22 13.54 -7.13
C PHE A 44 1.04 12.72 -5.85
N PRO A 45 1.81 13.01 -4.80
CA PRO A 45 1.93 12.06 -3.70
C PRO A 45 0.72 12.05 -2.77
N LYS A 46 -0.18 13.03 -2.85
CA LYS A 46 -1.42 13.10 -2.06
C LYS A 46 -2.61 12.41 -2.74
N MET A 47 -2.35 11.65 -3.79
CA MET A 47 -3.35 10.93 -4.57
C MET A 47 -2.89 9.49 -4.79
N VAL A 48 -3.80 8.56 -4.58
CA VAL A 48 -3.69 7.19 -5.06
C VAL A 48 -4.51 7.07 -6.34
N ALA A 49 -3.85 6.85 -7.47
CA ALA A 49 -4.52 6.56 -8.73
C ALA A 49 -4.89 5.08 -8.79
N LEU A 50 -6.13 4.79 -9.20
CA LEU A 50 -6.65 3.44 -9.33
C LEU A 50 -6.80 3.07 -10.81
N PHE A 51 -6.37 1.87 -11.14
CA PHE A 51 -6.51 1.27 -12.47
C PHE A 51 -7.17 -0.10 -12.35
N ARG A 52 -7.93 -0.49 -13.37
CA ARG A 52 -8.45 -1.85 -13.52
C ARG A 52 -8.10 -2.39 -14.89
N HIS A 53 -7.72 -3.66 -14.96
CA HIS A 53 -7.53 -4.41 -16.20
C HIS A 53 -8.75 -5.27 -16.41
N VAL A 54 -9.56 -4.95 -17.42
CA VAL A 54 -10.79 -5.68 -17.74
C VAL A 54 -10.84 -5.88 -19.25
N ALA A 55 -11.22 -7.07 -19.69
CA ALA A 55 -11.31 -7.41 -21.12
C ALA A 55 -10.01 -7.15 -21.91
N GLY A 56 -8.85 -7.33 -21.27
CA GLY A 56 -7.54 -7.15 -21.91
C GLY A 56 -7.03 -5.71 -21.94
N GLU A 57 -7.74 -4.75 -21.35
CA GLU A 57 -7.34 -3.34 -21.37
C GLU A 57 -7.26 -2.75 -19.96
N TRP A 58 -6.24 -1.92 -19.72
CA TRP A 58 -6.15 -1.10 -18.52
C TRP A 58 -6.94 0.20 -18.69
N ILE A 59 -7.85 0.44 -17.76
CA ILE A 59 -8.63 1.68 -17.72
C ILE A 59 -8.51 2.35 -16.33
N PRO A 60 -8.54 3.70 -16.28
CA PRO A 60 -8.66 4.41 -15.01
C PRO A 60 -9.92 3.97 -14.26
N HIS A 61 -9.78 3.70 -12.97
CA HIS A 61 -10.87 3.28 -12.09
C HIS A 61 -11.24 4.32 -11.03
N GLY A 62 -10.47 5.40 -10.93
CA GLY A 62 -10.73 6.53 -10.04
C GLY A 62 -9.50 6.94 -9.26
N GLU A 63 -9.73 7.78 -8.25
CA GLU A 63 -8.67 8.35 -7.42
C GLU A 63 -9.08 8.36 -5.95
N VAL A 64 -8.12 8.15 -5.07
CA VAL A 64 -8.30 8.26 -3.62
C VAL A 64 -7.32 9.28 -3.07
N HIS A 65 -7.85 10.31 -2.44
CA HIS A 65 -7.00 11.26 -1.72
C HIS A 65 -6.40 10.62 -0.47
N VAL A 66 -5.09 10.81 -0.32
CA VAL A 66 -4.37 10.49 0.91
C VAL A 66 -4.75 11.54 1.96
N PRO A 67 -5.05 11.15 3.22
CA PRO A 67 -5.30 12.11 4.29
C PRO A 67 -4.20 13.18 4.41
N MET A 68 -4.59 14.43 4.69
CA MET A 68 -3.67 15.57 4.61
C MET A 68 -2.49 15.48 5.57
N ASP A 69 -2.73 14.92 6.75
CA ASP A 69 -1.80 14.69 7.86
C ASP A 69 -0.81 13.54 7.61
N VAL A 70 -1.08 12.67 6.62
CA VAL A 70 -0.24 11.50 6.35
C VAL A 70 0.89 11.85 5.38
N ASN A 71 2.12 11.48 5.73
CA ASN A 71 3.25 11.59 4.82
C ASN A 71 3.20 10.47 3.75
N PRO A 72 3.02 10.82 2.46
CA PRO A 72 2.81 9.82 1.41
C PRO A 72 4.07 9.05 1.00
N THR A 73 5.27 9.55 1.30
CA THR A 73 6.53 8.92 0.86
C THR A 73 6.84 7.59 1.55
N ARG A 74 6.12 7.29 2.64
CA ARG A 74 6.26 6.05 3.42
C ARG A 74 4.93 5.36 3.65
N LEU A 75 3.93 5.66 2.81
CA LEU A 75 2.61 5.07 2.92
C LEU A 75 2.61 3.67 2.30
N GLY A 76 2.24 2.67 3.09
CA GLY A 76 1.96 1.33 2.57
C GLY A 76 0.59 1.25 1.91
N LEU A 77 0.50 0.59 0.76
CA LEU A 77 -0.79 0.28 0.12
C LEU A 77 -1.06 -1.23 0.16
N ALA A 78 -2.33 -1.59 0.34
CA ALA A 78 -2.82 -2.95 0.16
C ALA A 78 -4.29 -2.92 -0.25
N PHE A 79 -4.76 -3.97 -0.90
CA PHE A 79 -6.18 -4.18 -1.15
C PHE A 79 -6.73 -5.24 -0.19
N HIS A 80 -8.02 -5.11 0.14
CA HIS A 80 -8.82 -6.17 0.75
C HIS A 80 -10.25 -6.07 0.21
N ASP A 81 -10.63 -7.03 -0.63
CA ASP A 81 -11.91 -7.02 -1.35
C ASP A 81 -12.15 -5.68 -2.06
N GLU A 82 -13.17 -4.92 -1.64
CA GLU A 82 -13.53 -3.60 -2.17
C GLU A 82 -12.92 -2.44 -1.37
N HIS A 83 -11.89 -2.70 -0.55
CA HIS A 83 -11.23 -1.70 0.27
C HIS A 83 -9.78 -1.48 -0.15
N LEU A 84 -9.37 -0.22 -0.17
CA LEU A 84 -7.97 0.19 -0.19
C LEU A 84 -7.52 0.50 1.23
N LEU A 85 -6.44 -0.15 1.65
CA LEU A 85 -5.78 0.06 2.92
C LEU A 85 -4.54 0.93 2.71
N MET A 86 -4.42 1.98 3.52
CA MET A 86 -3.30 2.90 3.56
C MET A 86 -2.66 2.83 4.95
N THR A 87 -1.44 2.29 5.04
CA THR A 87 -0.72 2.05 6.31
C THR A 87 0.34 3.12 6.53
N THR A 88 0.21 3.92 7.58
CA THR A 88 1.19 4.95 7.95
C THR A 88 2.40 4.31 8.65
N PRO A 89 3.57 4.98 8.67
CA PRO A 89 4.75 4.50 9.40
C PRO A 89 4.52 4.29 10.90
N ALA A 90 3.57 5.01 11.49
CA ALA A 90 3.16 4.88 12.89
C ALA A 90 2.21 3.68 13.14
N GLY A 91 1.76 3.01 12.07
CA GLY A 91 0.89 1.84 12.14
C GLY A 91 -0.60 2.18 12.16
N GLU A 92 -0.98 3.43 11.91
CA GLU A 92 -2.37 3.77 11.60
C GLU A 92 -2.73 3.17 10.25
N VAL A 93 -3.96 2.67 10.14
CA VAL A 93 -4.44 2.10 8.89
C VAL A 93 -5.77 2.75 8.53
N HIS A 94 -5.75 3.53 7.46
CA HIS A 94 -6.94 4.08 6.86
C HIS A 94 -7.46 3.09 5.83
N MET A 95 -8.70 2.66 6.02
CA MET A 95 -9.40 1.80 5.10
C MET A 95 -10.44 2.63 4.37
N LYS A 96 -10.38 2.66 3.04
CA LYS A 96 -11.38 3.31 2.20
C LYS A 96 -12.09 2.29 1.35
N HIS A 97 -13.41 2.23 1.47
CA HIS A 97 -14.24 1.44 0.58
C HIS A 97 -14.31 2.13 -0.80
N LEU A 98 -14.01 1.38 -1.86
CA LEU A 98 -13.82 1.93 -3.20
C LEU A 98 -15.13 2.31 -3.89
N ARG A 99 -16.24 1.63 -3.57
CA ARG A 99 -17.55 1.90 -4.18
C ARG A 99 -18.31 3.08 -3.56
N ASP A 100 -18.47 3.10 -2.23
CA ASP A 100 -19.25 4.12 -1.53
C ASP A 100 -18.39 5.24 -0.93
N GLY A 101 -17.06 5.09 -0.93
CA GLY A 101 -16.12 6.06 -0.39
C GLY A 101 -16.05 6.13 1.13
N SER A 102 -16.75 5.24 1.86
CA SER A 102 -16.71 5.18 3.32
C SER A 102 -15.28 4.95 3.83
N VAL A 103 -14.97 5.55 4.97
CA VAL A 103 -13.62 5.51 5.56
C VAL A 103 -13.70 4.97 6.99
N PHE A 104 -12.87 3.97 7.27
CA PHE A 104 -12.64 3.42 8.59
C PHE A 104 -11.16 3.61 8.94
N MET A 105 -10.86 3.76 10.22
CA MET A 105 -9.49 3.94 10.68
C MET A 105 -9.20 2.99 11.84
N HIS A 106 -8.11 2.24 11.70
CA HIS A 106 -7.50 1.55 12.83
C HIS A 106 -6.39 2.43 13.40
N PRO A 107 -6.42 2.73 14.71
CA PRO A 107 -5.43 3.62 15.32
C PRO A 107 -4.01 3.04 15.27
N ALA A 108 -3.05 3.92 15.50
CA ALA A 108 -1.64 3.57 15.69
C ALA A 108 -1.48 2.51 16.78
N THR A 109 -0.44 1.69 16.67
CA THR A 109 -0.04 0.82 17.78
C THR A 109 0.89 1.59 18.72
N ALA A 110 0.87 1.31 20.02
CA ALA A 110 1.71 1.99 21.00
C ALA A 110 3.23 1.65 20.92
N ASP A 111 3.69 0.99 19.85
CA ASP A 111 5.07 0.51 19.72
C ASP A 111 5.93 1.47 18.88
N ALA A 112 6.58 2.42 19.55
CA ALA A 112 7.46 3.41 18.93
C ALA A 112 8.77 2.84 18.34
N GLN A 113 9.05 1.54 18.49
CA GLN A 113 10.27 0.88 18.02
C GLN A 113 10.09 0.17 16.67
N ARG A 114 8.90 0.32 16.06
CA ARG A 114 8.52 -0.32 14.81
C ARG A 114 8.19 0.72 13.76
N GLU A 115 8.64 0.47 12.54
CA GLU A 115 8.21 1.19 11.35
C GLU A 115 7.27 0.29 10.56
N PHE A 116 6.02 0.73 10.40
CA PHE A 116 4.99 -0.04 9.71
C PHE A 116 5.00 0.23 8.21
N HIS A 117 4.81 -0.81 7.41
CA HIS A 117 4.93 -0.72 5.95
C HIS A 117 3.73 -1.27 5.18
N SER A 118 2.91 -2.12 5.81
CA SER A 118 1.72 -2.69 5.17
C SER A 118 0.79 -3.28 6.22
N ALA A 119 -0.46 -3.51 5.83
CA ALA A 119 -1.44 -4.20 6.65
C ALA A 119 -2.35 -5.05 5.77
N CYS A 120 -2.90 -6.11 6.35
CA CYS A 120 -3.91 -6.94 5.71
C CYS A 120 -5.01 -7.28 6.71
N HIS A 121 -6.22 -7.46 6.19
CA HIS A 121 -7.33 -7.97 6.97
C HIS A 121 -7.21 -9.48 7.17
N LEU A 122 -7.59 -9.92 8.36
CA LEU A 122 -7.72 -11.32 8.71
C LEU A 122 -9.20 -11.75 8.61
N PRO A 123 -9.49 -13.03 8.35
CA PRO A 123 -10.88 -13.52 8.20
C PRO A 123 -11.78 -13.28 9.42
N ASN A 124 -11.20 -13.09 10.61
CA ASN A 124 -11.92 -12.80 11.85
C ASN A 124 -12.21 -11.30 12.05
N GLY A 125 -11.99 -10.46 11.04
CA GLY A 125 -12.18 -9.00 11.11
C GLY A 125 -11.05 -8.24 11.80
N ASN A 126 -10.00 -8.93 12.26
CA ASN A 126 -8.81 -8.28 12.82
C ASN A 126 -7.85 -7.82 11.73
N LEU A 127 -6.95 -6.91 12.10
CA LEU A 127 -5.92 -6.38 11.21
C LEU A 127 -4.53 -6.90 11.60
N MET A 128 -3.81 -7.48 10.65
CA MET A 128 -2.39 -7.79 10.79
C MET A 128 -1.57 -6.68 10.15
N ARG A 129 -0.51 -6.23 10.83
CA ARG A 129 0.40 -5.18 10.34
C ARG A 129 1.81 -5.73 10.19
N LEU A 130 2.44 -5.43 9.06
CA LEU A 130 3.84 -5.72 8.82
C LEU A 130 4.68 -4.52 9.27
N ALA A 131 5.63 -4.78 10.16
CA ALA A 131 6.53 -3.75 10.66
C ALA A 131 7.98 -4.25 10.66
N LEU A 132 8.90 -3.35 10.34
CA LEU A 132 10.32 -3.54 10.59
C LEU A 132 10.63 -3.02 11.99
N ARG A 133 11.26 -3.88 12.80
CA ARG A 133 11.78 -3.45 14.10
C ARG A 133 13.10 -2.71 13.86
N GLN A 134 13.17 -1.47 14.32
CA GLN A 134 14.43 -0.73 14.27
C GLN A 134 15.40 -1.38 15.26
N LYS A 135 16.50 -1.94 14.75
CA LYS A 135 17.61 -2.34 15.62
C LYS A 135 18.37 -1.08 15.99
N PHE A 136 18.23 -0.61 17.22
CA PHE A 136 19.20 0.31 17.78
C PHE A 136 20.54 -0.43 17.83
N SER A 137 21.51 -0.06 16.98
CA SER A 137 22.89 -0.41 17.25
C SER A 137 23.25 0.28 18.56
N SER A 138 23.32 -0.47 19.65
CA SER A 138 24.00 0.02 20.85
C SER A 138 25.34 0.56 20.40
N LEU A 139 25.61 1.83 20.74
CA LEU A 139 26.88 2.52 20.55
C LEU A 139 28.04 1.52 20.51
N GLY A 140 28.73 1.48 19.37
CA GLY A 140 30.02 0.82 19.30
C GLY A 140 30.90 1.40 20.40
N SER A 141 31.19 0.61 21.42
CA SER A 141 32.24 0.90 22.38
C SER A 141 33.55 0.85 21.60
N ALA A 142 34.01 1.99 21.13
CA ALA A 142 35.39 2.15 20.72
C ALA A 142 36.23 2.12 22.00
N TRP A 143 37.04 1.07 22.13
CA TRP A 143 38.15 0.99 23.07
C TRP A 143 39.33 1.80 22.51
#